data_AF-A0A352IDR8-F1
#
_entry.id   AF-A0A352IDR8-F1
#
_cell.length_a   1.000
_cell.length_b   1.000
_cell.length_c   1.000
_cell.angle_alpha   90.00
_cell.angle_beta   90.00
_cell.angle_gamma   90.00
#
_symmetry.space_group_name_H-M   'P 1'
#
loop_
_entity.id
_entity.type
_entity.pdbx_description
1 polymer ?
#
loop_
_entity_poly.entity_id
_entity_poly.type
_entity_poly.pdbx_seq_one_letter_code
_entity_poly.pdbx_strand_id
1 'polypeptide(L)'
;MAKTLHPQGWLAVLAIATASASTGTALAQEYPQTEDGATIYYKLLSACPEYAGKSLCLQDDTRTGKTYAYTMAAEEKDTRSQEWVLVTADKAKETYHLRNRASYRYLSTESSWAGNFKVPGFATRQIASDALTFTSLGDGQVAISYQDEYGTRYLSATDVDREQPDITGNLRDTQWAWKIYRASDLASGIQEACAPGVQIWVEGRHIRVSGATDWELTDAAGMLLPHDHPVLPGHIYLVKAKGTTHKTIVR
;
A
#
# COMPACT_ATOMS: atom_id res chain seq x y z
N MET A 1 25.04 69.79 27.91
CA MET A 1 26.26 68.95 27.99
C MET A 1 25.88 67.63 28.66
N ALA A 2 26.47 66.48 28.36
CA ALA A 2 27.16 65.99 27.16
C ALA A 2 27.17 64.44 27.21
N LYS A 3 27.33 63.74 26.09
CA LYS A 3 27.49 62.28 26.06
C LYS A 3 28.93 61.87 26.38
N THR A 4 29.10 60.75 27.08
CA THR A 4 30.33 59.92 27.00
C THR A 4 29.94 58.44 27.14
N LEU A 5 30.55 57.57 26.33
CA LEU A 5 30.31 56.12 26.29
C LEU A 5 31.62 55.39 26.64
N HIS A 6 31.51 54.32 27.46
CA HIS A 6 32.25 53.03 27.39
C HIS A 6 33.80 53.02 27.18
N PRO A 7 34.46 51.84 27.09
CA PRO A 7 34.15 50.50 27.62
C PRO A 7 34.90 50.34 28.98
N GLN A 8 35.40 49.22 29.52
CA GLN A 8 35.49 47.77 29.20
C GLN A 8 35.19 46.98 30.50
N GLY A 9 34.97 45.66 30.51
CA GLY A 9 34.83 44.68 29.44
C GLY A 9 34.52 43.30 30.04
N TRP A 10 33.75 42.44 29.34
CA TRP A 10 33.39 41.10 29.81
C TRP A 10 34.04 40.04 28.94
N LEU A 11 34.62 38.99 29.52
CA LEU A 11 35.11 37.84 28.77
C LEU A 11 33.91 36.99 28.32
N ALA A 12 33.57 37.07 27.04
CA ALA A 12 32.69 36.09 26.40
C ALA A 12 33.45 34.77 26.22
N VAL A 13 33.17 33.78 27.06
CA VAL A 13 33.67 32.41 26.85
C VAL A 13 33.01 31.84 25.61
N LEU A 14 33.81 31.65 24.54
CA LEU A 14 33.33 31.11 23.27
C LEU A 14 33.03 29.61 23.41
N ALA A 15 31.80 29.28 23.79
CA ALA A 15 31.31 27.91 23.79
C ALA A 15 31.24 27.39 22.34
N ILE A 16 32.22 26.59 21.93
CA ILE A 16 32.21 25.91 20.63
C ILE A 16 31.15 24.80 20.70
N ALA A 17 29.92 25.14 20.29
CA ALA A 17 28.88 24.16 20.05
C ALA A 17 29.29 23.32 18.84
N THR A 18 29.86 22.14 19.08
CA THR A 18 30.07 21.12 18.06
C THR A 18 28.70 20.66 17.57
N ALA A 19 28.22 21.27 16.49
CA ALA A 19 27.01 20.87 15.80
C ALA A 19 27.24 19.50 15.16
N SER A 20 26.97 18.44 15.93
CA SER A 20 26.92 17.06 15.45
C SER A 20 25.79 16.95 14.42
N ALA A 21 26.12 17.25 13.17
CA ALA A 21 25.20 17.12 12.04
C ALA A 21 24.90 15.63 11.81
N SER A 22 23.92 15.10 12.54
CA SER A 22 23.36 13.78 12.26
C SER A 22 22.62 13.84 10.94
N THR A 23 23.35 13.66 9.84
CA THR A 23 22.83 13.39 8.50
C THR A 23 22.22 12.00 8.43
N GLY A 24 21.26 11.73 9.32
CA GLY A 24 20.27 10.70 9.11
C GLY A 24 19.40 11.17 7.95
N THR A 25 19.68 10.68 6.75
CA THR A 25 18.68 10.65 5.68
C THR A 25 17.49 9.88 6.22
N ALA A 26 16.44 10.60 6.63
CA ALA A 26 15.19 10.00 7.01
C ALA A 26 14.69 9.18 5.82
N LEU A 27 14.64 7.86 5.98
CA LEU A 27 14.13 6.97 4.95
C LEU A 27 12.68 7.38 4.65
N ALA A 28 12.36 7.40 3.36
CA ALA A 28 10.97 7.56 2.94
C ALA A 28 10.21 6.31 3.39
N GLN A 29 9.21 6.52 4.24
CA GLN A 29 8.26 5.49 4.68
C GLN A 29 7.71 4.75 3.46
N GLU A 30 7.67 3.42 3.46
CA GLU A 30 7.21 2.64 2.30
C GLU A 30 5.72 2.91 2.00
N TYR A 31 4.92 3.06 3.06
CA TYR A 31 3.48 3.34 2.99
C TYR A 31 3.13 4.67 3.69
N PRO A 32 3.41 5.83 3.06
CA PRO A 32 3.12 7.13 3.66
C PRO A 32 1.62 7.36 3.87
N GLN A 33 1.24 7.76 5.09
CA GLN A 33 -0.15 8.10 5.44
C GLN A 33 -0.75 9.22 4.57
N THR A 34 0.10 10.15 4.10
CA THR A 34 -0.30 11.35 3.36
C THR A 34 0.72 11.73 2.29
N GLU A 35 0.24 12.24 1.16
CA GLU A 35 1.02 12.79 0.05
C GLU A 35 0.31 14.05 -0.48
N ASP A 36 1.06 15.12 -0.77
CA ASP A 36 0.55 16.45 -1.16
C ASP A 36 -0.60 17.01 -0.29
N GLY A 37 -0.62 16.63 1.00
CA GLY A 37 -1.64 17.01 1.97
C GLY A 37 -2.93 16.17 1.93
N ALA A 38 -3.08 15.27 0.94
CA ALA A 38 -4.15 14.29 0.89
C ALA A 38 -3.82 13.03 1.70
N THR A 39 -4.83 12.38 2.27
CA THR A 39 -4.68 11.03 2.88
C THR A 39 -4.59 9.98 1.78
N ILE A 40 -3.55 9.13 1.82
CA ILE A 40 -3.47 7.96 0.94
C ILE A 40 -4.34 6.84 1.52
N TYR A 41 -5.11 6.20 0.65
CA TYR A 41 -5.85 4.97 0.93
C TYR A 41 -5.21 3.82 0.18
N TYR A 42 -5.20 2.64 0.79
CA TYR A 42 -4.58 1.42 0.29
C TYR A 42 -5.59 0.28 0.27
N LYS A 43 -5.42 -0.68 -0.64
CA LYS A 43 -6.06 -2.01 -0.57
C LYS A 43 -5.00 -3.05 -0.24
N LEU A 44 -5.39 -4.05 0.56
CA LEU A 44 -4.54 -5.16 0.97
C LEU A 44 -5.09 -6.44 0.35
N LEU A 45 -4.48 -6.87 -0.75
CA LEU A 45 -4.86 -8.06 -1.49
C LEU A 45 -4.03 -9.25 -1.00
N SER A 46 -4.61 -10.44 -0.92
CA SER A 46 -3.85 -11.66 -0.66
C SER A 46 -2.92 -11.99 -1.82
N ALA A 47 -1.68 -12.37 -1.53
CA ALA A 47 -0.75 -12.92 -2.51
C ALA A 47 -0.92 -14.43 -2.74
N CYS A 48 -1.76 -15.11 -1.95
CA CYS A 48 -1.92 -16.57 -2.00
C CYS A 48 -2.44 -17.04 -3.38
N PRO A 49 -1.73 -17.95 -4.08
CA PRO A 49 -2.13 -18.43 -5.40
C PRO A 49 -3.53 -19.05 -5.48
N GLU A 50 -4.03 -19.66 -4.40
CA GLU A 50 -5.40 -20.20 -4.33
C GLU A 50 -6.49 -19.15 -4.61
N TYR A 51 -6.20 -17.88 -4.33
CA TYR A 51 -7.14 -16.77 -4.51
C TYR A 51 -6.84 -15.90 -5.74
N ALA A 52 -5.83 -16.26 -6.54
CA ALA A 52 -5.41 -15.46 -7.70
C ALA A 52 -6.53 -15.25 -8.73
N GLY A 53 -7.49 -16.19 -8.83
CA GLY A 53 -8.68 -16.06 -9.68
C GLY A 53 -9.83 -15.23 -9.09
N LYS A 54 -9.67 -14.65 -7.89
CA LYS A 54 -10.71 -13.86 -7.18
C LYS A 54 -10.23 -12.50 -6.66
N SER A 55 -8.93 -12.23 -6.67
CA SER A 55 -8.30 -11.01 -6.11
C SER A 55 -8.86 -10.64 -4.74
N LEU A 56 -8.74 -11.54 -3.76
CA LEU A 56 -9.35 -11.30 -2.44
C LEU A 56 -8.62 -10.18 -1.67
N CYS A 57 -9.38 -9.17 -1.25
CA CYS A 57 -8.94 -8.02 -0.46
C CYS A 57 -9.48 -8.09 0.98
N LEU A 58 -8.71 -7.55 1.93
CA LEU A 58 -9.14 -7.34 3.32
C LEU A 58 -10.28 -6.31 3.39
N GLN A 59 -11.41 -6.69 4.00
CA GLN A 59 -12.60 -5.87 4.15
C GLN A 59 -12.99 -5.63 5.61
N ASP A 60 -13.34 -4.39 5.97
CA ASP A 60 -14.00 -4.03 7.22
C ASP A 60 -15.50 -4.32 7.15
N ASP A 61 -15.90 -5.30 7.97
CA ASP A 61 -17.29 -5.71 8.16
C ASP A 61 -17.82 -5.28 9.54
N THR A 62 -17.05 -4.50 10.31
CA THR A 62 -17.29 -4.18 11.73
C THR A 62 -18.60 -3.42 12.00
N ARG A 63 -19.22 -2.86 10.96
CA ARG A 63 -20.54 -2.18 10.99
C ARG A 63 -21.68 -2.97 10.34
N THR A 64 -21.44 -4.20 9.88
CA THR A 64 -22.41 -5.01 9.12
C THR A 64 -23.20 -6.01 9.97
N GLY A 65 -22.78 -6.28 11.20
CA GLY A 65 -23.39 -7.29 12.08
C GLY A 65 -22.96 -8.74 11.80
N LYS A 66 -22.01 -8.96 10.88
CA LYS A 66 -21.34 -10.27 10.70
C LYS A 66 -20.57 -10.70 11.96
N THR A 67 -20.35 -12.01 12.08
CA THR A 67 -19.61 -12.66 13.17
C THR A 67 -18.18 -12.13 13.36
N TYR A 68 -17.51 -11.80 12.26
CA TYR A 68 -16.10 -11.38 12.26
C TYR A 68 -15.97 -9.90 11.89
N ALA A 69 -15.03 -9.23 12.56
CA ALA A 69 -14.71 -7.81 12.33
C ALA A 69 -14.21 -7.55 10.90
N TYR A 70 -13.44 -8.51 10.37
CA TYR A 70 -12.80 -8.44 9.07
C TYR A 70 -13.03 -9.73 8.29
N THR A 71 -13.15 -9.63 6.97
CA THR A 71 -13.25 -10.79 6.07
C THR A 71 -12.41 -10.58 4.81
N MET A 72 -12.25 -11.65 4.04
CA MET A 72 -11.70 -11.60 2.68
C MET A 72 -12.85 -11.53 1.68
N ALA A 73 -12.93 -10.44 0.91
CA ALA A 73 -13.93 -10.22 -0.14
C ALA A 73 -13.25 -10.07 -1.50
N ALA A 74 -13.95 -10.31 -2.61
CA ALA A 74 -13.41 -10.00 -3.93
C ALA A 74 -13.14 -8.49 -4.05
N GLU A 75 -12.09 -8.08 -4.78
CA GLU A 75 -11.76 -6.67 -4.91
C GLU A 75 -12.88 -5.89 -5.62
N GLU A 76 -13.45 -4.91 -4.93
CA GLU A 76 -14.46 -4.00 -5.47
C GLU A 76 -13.83 -2.62 -5.64
N LYS A 77 -14.01 -2.02 -6.84
CA LYS A 77 -13.29 -0.80 -7.24
C LYS A 77 -13.42 0.35 -6.23
N ASP A 78 -14.66 0.74 -5.92
CA ASP A 78 -15.01 1.98 -5.22
C ASP A 78 -15.51 1.74 -3.77
N THR A 79 -15.20 0.57 -3.20
CA THR A 79 -15.73 0.11 -1.90
C THR A 79 -14.87 0.53 -0.72
N ARG A 80 -15.35 1.54 0.02
CA ARG A 80 -14.63 2.16 1.16
C ARG A 80 -14.36 1.24 2.35
N SER A 81 -15.03 0.09 2.46
CA SER A 81 -14.73 -0.93 3.47
C SER A 81 -13.48 -1.75 3.12
N GLN A 82 -13.03 -1.75 1.87
CA GLN A 82 -11.77 -2.38 1.43
C GLN A 82 -10.58 -1.38 1.40
N GLU A 83 -10.81 -0.11 1.78
CA GLU A 83 -9.82 0.95 1.76
C GLU A 83 -9.28 1.28 3.16
N TRP A 84 -7.95 1.28 3.28
CA TRP A 84 -7.20 1.35 4.53
C TRP A 84 -6.22 2.52 4.53
N VAL A 85 -6.10 3.22 5.65
CA VAL A 85 -5.05 4.21 5.90
C VAL A 85 -4.01 3.54 6.79
N LEU A 86 -2.76 3.51 6.33
CA LEU A 86 -1.62 3.05 7.12
C LEU A 86 -1.13 4.25 7.95
N VAL A 87 -1.56 4.30 9.21
CA VAL A 87 -1.22 5.35 10.17
C VAL A 87 0.11 4.99 10.83
N THR A 88 1.18 5.72 10.55
CA THR A 88 2.52 5.44 11.10
C THR A 88 2.49 5.33 12.63
N ALA A 89 3.03 4.24 13.16
CA ALA A 89 3.28 4.03 14.58
C ALA A 89 4.74 4.36 14.92
N ASP A 90 5.71 3.81 14.19
CA ASP A 90 7.13 4.14 14.28
C ASP A 90 7.80 4.12 12.90
N LYS A 91 8.34 5.29 12.50
CA LYS A 91 9.05 5.46 11.22
C LYS A 91 10.33 4.64 11.14
N ALA A 92 11.05 4.46 12.25
CA ALA A 92 12.34 3.76 12.25
C ALA A 92 12.19 2.23 12.21
N LYS A 93 10.96 1.71 12.30
CA LYS A 93 10.66 0.28 12.31
C LYS A 93 9.67 -0.18 11.23
N GLU A 94 9.24 0.73 10.33
CA GLU A 94 8.16 0.49 9.36
C GLU A 94 6.91 -0.16 10.01
N THR A 95 6.46 0.40 11.15
CA THR A 95 5.25 -0.07 11.84
C THR A 95 4.09 0.92 11.72
N TYR A 96 2.88 0.36 11.64
CA TYR A 96 1.66 1.08 11.29
C TYR A 96 0.45 0.56 12.06
N HIS A 97 -0.57 1.41 12.21
CA HIS A 97 -1.92 0.98 12.57
C HIS A 97 -2.80 1.03 11.31
N LEU A 98 -3.57 -0.03 11.08
CA LEU A 98 -4.51 -0.12 9.96
C LEU A 98 -5.85 0.49 10.34
N ARG A 99 -6.20 1.62 9.72
CA ARG A 99 -7.48 2.30 9.95
C ARG A 99 -8.36 2.24 8.70
N ASN A 100 -9.59 1.76 8.83
CA ASN A 100 -10.50 1.65 7.70
C ASN A 100 -11.15 3.00 7.31
N ARG A 101 -11.33 3.26 6.01
CA ARG A 101 -11.93 4.49 5.47
C ARG A 101 -13.44 4.61 5.75
N ALA A 102 -14.20 3.52 5.69
CA ALA A 102 -15.64 3.52 5.92
C ALA A 102 -16.00 3.50 7.42
N SER A 103 -15.35 2.64 8.20
CA SER A 103 -15.71 2.46 9.61
C SER A 103 -15.03 3.47 10.55
N TYR A 104 -13.91 4.07 10.12
CA TYR A 104 -12.95 4.85 10.91
C TYR A 104 -12.28 4.12 12.09
N ARG A 105 -12.56 2.82 12.26
CA ARG A 105 -11.97 1.95 13.30
C ARG A 105 -10.59 1.46 12.87
N TYR A 106 -9.84 0.99 13.85
CA TYR A 106 -8.52 0.40 13.68
C TYR A 106 -8.62 -1.12 13.83
N LEU A 107 -7.81 -1.87 13.07
CA LEU A 107 -7.54 -3.28 13.36
C LEU A 107 -6.81 -3.36 14.70
N SER A 108 -7.32 -4.19 15.62
CA SER A 108 -6.69 -4.44 16.92
C SER A 108 -6.04 -5.82 17.00
N THR A 109 -4.91 -5.89 17.70
CA THR A 109 -4.16 -7.12 17.93
C THR A 109 -4.77 -7.99 19.03
N GLU A 110 -5.67 -7.41 19.85
CA GLU A 110 -6.63 -8.14 20.67
C GLU A 110 -7.49 -9.04 19.75
N SER A 111 -7.29 -10.35 19.85
CA SER A 111 -7.73 -11.33 18.86
C SER A 111 -8.37 -12.55 19.52
N SER A 112 -9.55 -12.95 19.05
CA SER A 112 -10.24 -14.15 19.51
C SER A 112 -9.80 -15.40 18.76
N TRP A 113 -10.11 -16.58 19.29
CA TRP A 113 -9.97 -17.85 18.57
C TRP A 113 -11.31 -18.24 17.92
N ALA A 114 -11.26 -18.61 16.65
CA ALA A 114 -12.35 -19.21 15.89
C ALA A 114 -11.84 -20.55 15.34
N GLY A 115 -12.12 -21.65 16.04
CA GLY A 115 -11.39 -22.90 15.82
C GLY A 115 -9.88 -22.69 16.01
N ASN A 116 -9.08 -23.08 15.01
CA ASN A 116 -7.63 -22.88 15.01
C ASN A 116 -7.20 -21.47 14.55
N PHE A 117 -8.13 -20.58 14.22
CA PHE A 117 -7.80 -19.26 13.65
C PHE A 117 -7.81 -18.15 14.71
N LYS A 118 -6.72 -17.37 14.79
CA LYS A 118 -6.73 -16.07 15.49
C LYS A 118 -7.37 -15.02 14.59
N VAL A 119 -8.50 -14.47 15.03
CA VAL A 119 -9.26 -13.42 14.33
C VAL A 119 -9.05 -12.07 15.02
N PRO A 120 -8.46 -11.06 14.37
CA PRO A 120 -8.28 -9.73 14.95
C PRO A 120 -9.61 -9.02 15.29
N GLY A 121 -9.65 -8.38 16.45
CA GLY A 121 -10.72 -7.48 16.87
C GLY A 121 -10.56 -6.07 16.29
N PHE A 122 -11.40 -5.12 16.73
CA PHE A 122 -11.34 -3.73 16.28
C PHE A 122 -11.25 -2.75 17.45
N ALA A 123 -10.45 -1.69 17.28
CA ALA A 123 -10.39 -0.57 18.21
C ALA A 123 -11.10 0.68 17.64
N THR A 124 -11.75 1.46 18.50
CA THR A 124 -12.41 2.73 18.10
C THR A 124 -11.46 3.94 18.11
N ARG A 125 -10.22 3.73 18.57
CA ARG A 125 -9.14 4.71 18.68
C ARG A 125 -7.82 3.99 18.37
N GLN A 126 -6.76 4.74 18.11
CA GLN A 126 -5.41 4.19 17.96
C GLN A 126 -4.90 3.73 19.33
N ILE A 127 -4.38 2.50 19.43
CA ILE A 127 -3.75 1.94 20.64
C ILE A 127 -2.32 1.53 20.28
N ALA A 128 -1.33 1.85 21.11
CA ALA A 128 0.08 1.62 20.77
C ALA A 128 0.46 0.13 20.62
N SER A 129 -0.28 -0.78 21.28
CA SER A 129 -0.15 -2.24 21.13
C SER A 129 -0.75 -2.79 19.84
N ASP A 130 -1.61 -2.02 19.16
CA ASP A 130 -2.16 -2.36 17.84
C ASP A 130 -1.18 -1.98 16.70
N ALA A 131 0.12 -1.87 16.99
CA ALA A 131 1.14 -1.56 15.99
C ALA A 131 1.53 -2.83 15.22
N LEU A 132 1.36 -2.80 13.90
CA LEU A 132 1.63 -3.89 12.98
C LEU A 132 2.98 -3.64 12.27
N THR A 133 3.83 -4.65 12.21
CA THR A 133 5.14 -4.60 11.52
C THR A 133 5.00 -5.17 10.12
N PHE A 134 5.43 -4.41 9.11
CA PHE A 134 5.40 -4.80 7.71
C PHE A 134 6.80 -5.29 7.31
N THR A 135 6.88 -6.43 6.63
CA THR A 135 8.17 -7.07 6.30
C THR A 135 8.15 -7.58 4.87
N SER A 136 9.03 -7.04 4.02
CA SER A 136 9.11 -7.43 2.61
C SER A 136 9.49 -8.91 2.44
N LEU A 137 8.81 -9.56 1.48
CA LEU A 137 9.03 -10.95 1.08
C LEU A 137 9.60 -11.06 -0.36
N GLY A 138 9.94 -9.91 -0.98
CA GLY A 138 10.24 -9.81 -2.41
C GLY A 138 8.99 -9.68 -3.30
N ASP A 139 9.20 -9.40 -4.58
CA ASP A 139 8.18 -9.31 -5.65
C ASP A 139 6.90 -8.52 -5.29
N GLY A 140 7.05 -7.42 -4.55
CA GLY A 140 5.93 -6.57 -4.10
C GLY A 140 5.02 -7.21 -3.06
N GLN A 141 5.49 -8.25 -2.36
CA GLN A 141 4.78 -8.93 -1.29
C GLN A 141 5.33 -8.55 0.08
N VAL A 142 4.46 -8.49 1.08
CA VAL A 142 4.83 -8.28 2.49
C VAL A 142 4.13 -9.29 3.40
N ALA A 143 4.79 -9.67 4.49
CA ALA A 143 4.14 -10.23 5.67
C ALA A 143 3.74 -9.09 6.61
N ILE A 144 2.56 -9.20 7.22
CA ILE A 144 2.05 -8.22 8.19
C ILE A 144 1.97 -8.95 9.54
N SER A 145 2.78 -8.52 10.50
CA SER A 145 2.96 -9.22 11.77
C SER A 145 2.66 -8.35 13.00
N TYR A 146 2.33 -9.00 14.11
CA TYR A 146 2.04 -8.37 15.39
C TYR A 146 2.44 -9.30 16.54
N GLN A 147 2.40 -8.79 17.78
CA GLN A 147 2.59 -9.62 18.98
C GLN A 147 1.24 -9.85 19.67
N ASP A 148 0.96 -11.09 20.07
CA ASP A 148 -0.05 -11.41 21.08
C ASP A 148 0.61 -11.96 22.35
N GLU A 149 -0.19 -12.34 23.35
CA GLU A 149 0.29 -12.90 24.63
C GLU A 149 1.08 -14.22 24.48
N TYR A 150 1.06 -14.85 23.31
CA TYR A 150 1.77 -16.09 22.96
C TYR A 150 2.93 -15.86 21.96
N GLY A 151 3.19 -14.62 21.56
CA GLY A 151 4.31 -14.22 20.70
C GLY A 151 3.90 -13.69 19.32
N THR A 152 4.76 -13.85 18.32
CA THR A 152 4.56 -13.26 16.99
C THR A 152 3.44 -13.97 16.22
N ARG A 153 2.46 -13.17 15.75
CA ARG A 153 1.36 -13.57 14.88
C ARG A 153 1.46 -12.84 13.55
N TYR A 154 0.74 -13.36 12.56
CA TYR A 154 0.67 -12.80 11.20
C TYR A 154 -0.79 -12.63 10.78
N LEU A 155 -1.12 -11.49 10.18
CA LEU A 155 -2.40 -11.29 9.52
C LEU A 155 -2.47 -12.23 8.31
N SER A 156 -3.55 -12.98 8.17
CA SER A 156 -3.66 -14.05 7.16
C SER A 156 -4.99 -14.01 6.42
N ALA A 157 -4.95 -14.26 5.12
CA ALA A 157 -6.12 -14.41 4.26
C ALA A 157 -6.61 -15.87 4.33
N THR A 158 -7.06 -16.33 5.49
CA THR A 158 -7.38 -17.75 5.71
C THR A 158 -8.88 -18.02 5.76
N ASP A 159 -9.27 -19.16 5.21
CA ASP A 159 -10.63 -19.68 5.19
C ASP A 159 -10.91 -20.43 6.51
N VAL A 160 -11.85 -19.93 7.32
CA VAL A 160 -12.10 -20.44 8.68
C VAL A 160 -12.76 -21.82 8.73
N ASP A 161 -13.32 -22.27 7.61
CA ASP A 161 -13.95 -23.59 7.47
C ASP A 161 -12.95 -24.67 7.01
N ARG A 162 -11.66 -24.34 6.92
CA ARG A 162 -10.56 -25.26 6.56
C ARG A 162 -9.66 -25.59 7.76
N GLU A 163 -8.77 -26.55 7.57
CA GLU A 163 -7.62 -26.73 8.45
C GLU A 163 -6.62 -25.59 8.26
N GLN A 164 -6.06 -25.06 9.36
CA GLN A 164 -5.00 -24.06 9.30
C GLN A 164 -3.68 -24.76 8.92
N PRO A 165 -3.03 -24.39 7.80
CA PRO A 165 -1.71 -24.94 7.49
C PRO A 165 -0.65 -24.41 8.45
N ASP A 166 0.38 -25.23 8.71
CA ASP A 166 1.56 -24.84 9.49
C ASP A 166 2.28 -23.63 8.88
N ILE A 167 2.82 -22.76 9.74
CA ILE A 167 3.56 -21.59 9.29
C ILE A 167 4.91 -21.97 8.69
N THR A 168 5.08 -21.67 7.41
CA THR A 168 6.29 -21.97 6.64
C THR A 168 7.41 -20.97 6.92
N GLY A 169 8.66 -21.43 6.91
CA GLY A 169 9.85 -20.55 7.07
C GLY A 169 10.05 -19.53 5.93
N ASN A 170 9.34 -19.71 4.81
CA ASN A 170 9.13 -18.70 3.78
C ASN A 170 7.63 -18.41 3.68
N LEU A 171 7.22 -17.15 3.86
CA LEU A 171 5.81 -16.72 3.82
C LEU A 171 5.37 -16.24 2.43
N ARG A 172 6.29 -16.06 1.48
CA ARG A 172 6.01 -15.57 0.13
C ARG A 172 5.07 -16.52 -0.63
N ASP A 173 4.12 -15.96 -1.39
CA ASP A 173 3.12 -16.71 -2.15
C ASP A 173 2.26 -17.66 -1.26
N THR A 174 2.00 -17.28 -0.01
CA THR A 174 1.11 -17.99 0.95
C THR A 174 -0.06 -17.12 1.43
N GLN A 175 -0.94 -17.68 2.27
CA GLN A 175 -2.00 -16.95 2.98
C GLN A 175 -1.51 -15.82 3.91
N TRP A 176 -0.23 -15.81 4.31
CA TRP A 176 0.36 -14.74 5.14
C TRP A 176 1.01 -13.62 4.32
N ALA A 177 1.14 -13.79 3.01
CA ALA A 177 1.66 -12.78 2.11
C ALA A 177 0.54 -11.88 1.54
N TRP A 178 0.82 -10.58 1.53
CA TRP A 178 -0.08 -9.53 1.09
C TRP A 178 0.59 -8.69 0.01
N LYS A 179 -0.20 -8.19 -0.95
CA LYS A 179 0.21 -7.17 -1.92
C LYS A 179 -0.55 -5.89 -1.59
N ILE A 180 0.18 -4.78 -1.50
CA ILE A 180 -0.37 -3.50 -1.05
C ILE A 180 -0.29 -2.50 -2.18
N TYR A 181 -1.44 -1.96 -2.56
CA TYR A 181 -1.57 -0.99 -3.64
C TYR A 181 -2.31 0.23 -3.11
N ARG A 182 -2.03 1.43 -3.63
CA ARG A 182 -2.88 2.58 -3.34
C ARG A 182 -4.23 2.35 -4.01
N ALA A 183 -5.32 2.64 -3.30
CA ALA A 183 -6.67 2.53 -3.83
C ALA A 183 -6.89 3.47 -5.03
N SER A 184 -6.17 4.60 -5.09
CA SER A 184 -6.08 5.47 -6.28
C SER A 184 -5.61 4.73 -7.52
N ASP A 185 -4.64 3.82 -7.36
CA ASP A 185 -3.92 3.20 -8.47
C ASP A 185 -4.72 2.06 -9.06
N LEU A 186 -5.45 1.33 -8.20
CA LEU A 186 -6.47 0.34 -8.59
C LEU A 186 -7.75 1.01 -9.13
N ALA A 187 -8.17 2.14 -8.56
CA ALA A 187 -9.29 2.94 -9.11
C ALA A 187 -8.98 3.52 -10.49
N SER A 188 -7.70 3.55 -10.88
CA SER A 188 -7.23 3.94 -12.21
C SER A 188 -6.68 2.75 -12.99
N GLY A 189 -7.57 1.78 -13.26
CA GLY A 189 -7.70 1.25 -14.61
C GLY A 189 -8.02 2.40 -15.57
N ILE A 190 -6.97 3.01 -16.11
CA ILE A 190 -7.05 4.23 -16.94
C ILE A 190 -7.68 3.87 -18.28
N GLN A 191 -8.94 4.26 -18.47
CA GLN A 191 -9.37 4.69 -19.80
C GLN A 191 -8.67 6.01 -20.08
N GLU A 192 -7.59 5.96 -20.87
CA GLU A 192 -6.93 7.19 -21.30
C GLU A 192 -7.90 7.88 -22.26
N ALA A 193 -8.32 9.10 -21.93
CA ALA A 193 -9.28 9.86 -22.73
C ALA A 193 -8.60 10.42 -23.97
N CYS A 194 -8.31 9.52 -24.92
CA CYS A 194 -7.74 9.84 -26.22
C CYS A 194 -8.65 10.81 -27.00
N ALA A 195 -8.12 11.37 -28.09
CA ALA A 195 -8.90 12.15 -29.03
C ALA A 195 -10.19 11.40 -29.45
N PRO A 196 -11.33 12.10 -29.60
CA PRO A 196 -12.66 11.48 -29.64
C PRO A 196 -12.76 10.32 -30.65
N GLY A 197 -13.07 9.13 -30.15
CA GLY A 197 -13.15 7.91 -30.95
C GLY A 197 -11.88 7.04 -30.95
N VAL A 198 -11.04 7.12 -29.92
CA VAL A 198 -10.08 6.06 -29.54
C VAL A 198 -10.23 5.80 -28.03
N GLN A 199 -10.02 4.55 -27.60
CA GLN A 199 -9.92 4.17 -26.18
C GLN A 199 -8.76 3.20 -26.00
N ILE A 200 -8.00 3.33 -24.92
CA ILE A 200 -6.86 2.48 -24.60
C ILE A 200 -7.01 1.98 -23.15
N TRP A 201 -6.73 0.70 -22.91
CA TRP A 201 -6.71 0.09 -21.58
C TRP A 201 -5.75 -1.11 -21.54
N VAL A 202 -5.55 -1.70 -20.35
CA VAL A 202 -4.77 -2.92 -20.15
C VAL A 202 -5.70 -4.06 -19.73
N GLU A 203 -5.54 -5.22 -20.33
CA GLU A 203 -6.35 -6.43 -20.11
C GLU A 203 -5.44 -7.66 -20.11
N GLY A 204 -5.45 -8.45 -19.03
CA GLY A 204 -4.70 -9.72 -18.97
C GLY A 204 -3.19 -9.58 -19.26
N ARG A 205 -2.58 -8.47 -18.83
CA ARG A 205 -1.20 -8.02 -19.17
C ARG A 205 -0.96 -7.72 -20.66
N HIS A 206 -1.97 -7.30 -21.42
CA HIS A 206 -1.80 -6.82 -22.79
C HIS A 206 -2.48 -5.47 -22.95
N ILE A 207 -1.93 -4.60 -23.80
CA ILE A 207 -2.60 -3.36 -24.18
C ILE A 207 -3.73 -3.68 -25.17
N ARG A 208 -4.84 -2.95 -25.02
CA ARG A 208 -6.02 -3.01 -25.87
C ARG A 208 -6.34 -1.62 -26.38
N VAL A 209 -6.70 -1.54 -27.66
CA VAL A 209 -7.08 -0.32 -28.34
C VAL A 209 -8.43 -0.54 -29.03
N SER A 210 -9.37 0.37 -28.80
CA SER A 210 -10.66 0.43 -29.49
C SER A 210 -10.79 1.74 -30.28
N GLY A 211 -11.60 1.72 -31.33
CA GLY A 211 -11.82 2.86 -32.22
C GLY A 211 -10.74 3.08 -33.28
N ALA A 212 -9.61 2.35 -33.24
CA ALA A 212 -8.58 2.35 -34.28
C ALA A 212 -8.23 0.91 -34.68
N THR A 213 -8.18 0.64 -35.99
CA THR A 213 -7.63 -0.60 -36.57
C THR A 213 -6.11 -0.60 -36.53
N ASP A 214 -5.54 0.52 -36.96
CA ASP A 214 -4.10 0.70 -37.13
C ASP A 214 -3.54 1.52 -35.96
N TRP A 215 -2.65 0.89 -35.20
CA TRP A 215 -1.92 1.46 -34.09
C TRP A 215 -0.52 0.87 -34.04
N GLU A 216 0.37 1.51 -33.29
CA GLU A 216 1.72 1.03 -33.00
C GLU A 216 1.90 1.01 -31.47
N LEU A 217 2.64 0.01 -30.96
CA LEU A 217 3.07 -0.07 -29.58
C LEU A 217 4.59 0.11 -29.49
N THR A 218 5.07 1.00 -28.63
CA THR A 218 6.49 1.04 -28.26
C THR A 218 6.69 1.00 -26.75
N ASP A 219 7.89 0.64 -26.30
CA ASP A 219 8.32 0.92 -24.94
C ASP A 219 8.73 2.39 -24.75
N ALA A 220 9.18 2.74 -23.55
CA ALA A 220 9.69 4.06 -23.19
C ALA A 220 11.04 4.43 -23.85
N ALA A 221 11.76 3.48 -24.46
CA ALA A 221 12.97 3.71 -25.24
C ALA A 221 12.68 3.92 -26.75
N GLY A 222 11.42 3.73 -27.16
CA GLY A 222 10.99 3.84 -28.56
C GLY A 222 11.16 2.56 -29.38
N MET A 223 11.43 1.42 -28.74
CA MET A 223 11.47 0.12 -29.42
C MET A 223 10.06 -0.33 -29.77
N LEU A 224 9.80 -0.63 -31.05
CA LEU A 224 8.52 -1.14 -31.54
C LEU A 224 8.26 -2.57 -31.01
N LEU A 225 7.03 -2.82 -30.56
CA LEU A 225 6.60 -4.06 -29.93
C LEU A 225 5.41 -4.68 -30.69
N PRO A 226 5.27 -6.02 -30.70
CA PRO A 226 4.04 -6.70 -31.13
C PRO A 226 2.81 -6.25 -30.33
N HIS A 227 1.63 -6.24 -30.95
CA HIS A 227 0.37 -5.84 -30.29
C HIS A 227 -0.08 -6.81 -29.18
N ASP A 228 0.40 -8.05 -29.24
CA ASP A 228 0.24 -9.11 -28.25
C ASP A 228 1.44 -9.22 -27.29
N HIS A 229 2.33 -8.21 -27.26
CA HIS A 229 3.44 -8.21 -26.30
C HIS A 229 2.91 -8.10 -24.85
N PRO A 230 3.32 -9.02 -23.95
CA PRO A 230 2.89 -8.97 -22.55
C PRO A 230 3.57 -7.81 -21.82
N VAL A 231 2.78 -6.86 -21.35
CA VAL A 231 3.26 -5.66 -20.67
C VAL A 231 3.59 -5.90 -19.19
N LEU A 232 4.59 -5.18 -18.70
CA LEU A 232 5.14 -5.34 -17.35
C LEU A 232 4.59 -4.27 -16.37
N PRO A 233 4.22 -4.65 -15.13
CA PRO A 233 3.92 -3.70 -14.06
C PRO A 233 5.05 -2.69 -13.83
N GLY A 234 4.69 -1.43 -13.59
CA GLY A 234 5.64 -0.32 -13.40
C GLY A 234 6.26 0.23 -14.69
N HIS A 235 6.08 -0.43 -15.84
CA HIS A 235 6.64 0.03 -17.12
C HIS A 235 5.72 1.02 -17.85
N ILE A 236 6.34 1.87 -18.65
CA ILE A 236 5.68 2.88 -19.48
C ILE A 236 5.73 2.42 -20.93
N TYR A 237 4.57 2.40 -21.58
CA TYR A 237 4.42 2.10 -23.00
C TYR A 237 3.79 3.29 -23.72
N LEU A 238 4.12 3.44 -25.00
CA LEU A 238 3.55 4.47 -25.87
C LEU A 238 2.67 3.79 -26.92
N VAL A 239 1.46 4.29 -27.07
CA VAL A 239 0.49 3.77 -28.04
C VAL A 239 0.17 4.87 -29.04
N LYS A 240 0.56 4.68 -30.30
CA LYS A 240 0.33 5.64 -31.37
C LYS A 240 -0.83 5.17 -32.24
N ALA A 241 -1.94 5.91 -32.20
CA ALA A 241 -3.19 5.60 -32.91
C ALA A 241 -3.77 6.87 -33.55
N LYS A 242 -4.28 6.77 -34.78
CA LYS A 242 -4.82 7.91 -35.58
C LYS A 242 -3.90 9.15 -35.63
N GLY A 243 -2.58 8.95 -35.62
CA GLY A 243 -1.60 10.05 -35.62
C GLY A 243 -1.37 10.74 -34.26
N THR A 244 -1.98 10.24 -33.18
CA THR A 244 -1.78 10.72 -31.80
C THR A 244 -1.07 9.66 -30.96
N THR A 245 -0.15 10.07 -30.08
CA THR A 245 0.59 9.18 -29.18
C THR A 245 0.09 9.36 -27.75
N HIS A 246 -0.26 8.25 -27.09
CA HIS A 246 -0.80 8.16 -25.72
C HIS A 246 0.20 7.42 -24.82
N LYS A 247 0.15 7.64 -23.51
CA LYS A 247 1.20 7.19 -22.56
C LYS A 247 0.61 6.27 -21.50
N THR A 248 0.43 5.01 -21.88
CA THR A 248 -0.08 3.96 -21.00
C THR A 248 0.99 3.54 -19.98
N ILE A 249 0.81 3.94 -18.73
CA ILE A 249 1.58 3.43 -17.59
C ILE A 249 0.89 2.15 -17.10
N VAL A 250 1.61 1.04 -17.12
CA VAL A 250 1.13 -0.27 -16.66
C VAL A 250 1.48 -0.41 -15.18
N ARG A 251 0.54 -0.95 -14.39
CA ARG A 251 0.60 -1.04 -12.92
C ARG A 251 0.32 -2.47 -12.47
#